data_AF-A0A7E5X008-F1
#
_entry.id   AF-A0A7E5X008-F1
#
_cell.length_a   1.000
_cell.length_b   1.000
_cell.length_c   1.000
_cell.angle_alpha   90.00
_cell.angle_beta   90.00
_cell.angle_gamma   90.00
#
_symmetry.space_group_name_H-M   'P 1'
#
loop_
_entity.id
_entity.type
_entity.pdbx_description
1 polymer ?
#
loop_
_entity_poly.entity_id
_entity_poly.type
_entity_poly.pdbx_seq_one_letter_code
_entity_poly.pdbx_strand_id
1 'polypeptide(L)'
;MSVGKVRDFDIKNGNWSAYVDRLEMYFVANKIAEDLKLPTLIALIGEPAYELLSTLASPRKPSTLKYKEAVELLQAHLQPKPSILAERYRFRQRRQSAGETIADYVADLKKMSRYCEFKINLEENLRDQFVCGLRSEYIRQRLFAEDNIDYQKALVLANTLEAAERDAGAVEGTQEQTTSRELSERIHKLELNKCSACGVNGHGAHNCRYKEFECSYCGQPGHLRRVCRKKEFDRRIKSTISNRGNNGARGRSRRGRVIGSSAYGAGVWRSGNMARGGRSNARTARSNDVTDAAYWLSEPAMDDNSGSEQDVEGTNEEPMYQMSLTNYKPLLGAACVGVVGYYMDYGGYSVINGKAELFFLLIAVTFLIGTFCILLACLLSMSTASILSKTIYELIYHGVAFVLYLCAGLTLLIEVNHQKNNYYRRGYEPYFAAAIMGLVQAFLYFMSTFLANRHYRGI
;
A
#
# COMPACT_ATOMS: atom_id res chain seq x y z
N MET A 1 -14.18 -38.47 46.27
CA MET A 1 -12.92 -38.35 45.52
C MET A 1 -13.08 -37.20 44.55
N SER A 2 -12.18 -36.22 44.55
CA SER A 2 -12.18 -35.19 43.52
C SER A 2 -11.75 -35.82 42.19
N VAL A 3 -12.49 -35.52 41.13
CA VAL A 3 -12.22 -36.02 39.78
C VAL A 3 -11.38 -34.98 39.04
N GLY A 4 -10.19 -35.39 38.62
CA GLY A 4 -9.29 -34.60 37.76
C GLY A 4 -8.33 -33.68 38.50
N LYS A 5 -7.33 -33.17 37.76
CA LYS A 5 -6.42 -32.10 38.18
C LYS A 5 -6.52 -30.95 37.17
N VAL A 6 -6.74 -29.73 37.67
CA VAL A 6 -6.63 -28.52 36.86
C VAL A 6 -5.19 -28.03 36.96
N ARG A 7 -4.54 -27.77 35.81
CA ARG A 7 -3.21 -27.15 35.79
C ARG A 7 -3.36 -25.65 35.97
N ASP A 8 -2.44 -25.04 36.68
CA ASP A 8 -2.32 -23.59 36.89
C ASP A 8 -2.38 -22.80 35.56
N PHE A 9 -2.84 -21.55 35.64
CA PHE A 9 -2.95 -20.68 34.48
C PHE A 9 -1.59 -20.06 34.13
N ASP A 10 -1.15 -20.25 32.88
CA ASP A 10 0.03 -19.55 32.35
C ASP A 10 -0.36 -18.16 31.83
N ILE A 11 0.05 -17.10 32.52
CA ILE A 11 -0.23 -15.71 32.12
C ILE A 11 0.34 -15.36 30.73
N LYS A 12 1.49 -15.93 30.34
CA LYS A 12 2.22 -15.48 29.15
C LYS A 12 1.61 -16.01 27.86
N ASN A 13 1.22 -17.28 27.86
CA ASN A 13 0.76 -17.98 26.66
C ASN A 13 -0.65 -18.57 26.80
N GLY A 14 -1.25 -18.48 27.99
CA GLY A 14 -2.53 -19.09 28.29
C GLY A 14 -3.69 -18.32 27.68
N ASN A 15 -4.70 -19.07 27.23
CA ASN A 15 -6.00 -18.52 26.86
C ASN A 15 -6.92 -18.54 28.10
N TRP A 16 -7.25 -17.37 28.64
CA TRP A 16 -8.06 -17.22 29.85
C TRP A 16 -9.45 -17.85 29.68
N SER A 17 -10.16 -17.55 28.58
CA SER A 17 -11.47 -18.17 28.30
C SER A 17 -11.42 -19.70 28.31
N ALA A 18 -10.43 -20.31 27.66
CA ALA A 18 -10.27 -21.76 27.65
C ALA A 18 -9.85 -22.36 29.02
N TYR A 19 -9.20 -21.57 29.88
CA TYR A 19 -8.94 -21.97 31.26
C TYR A 19 -10.21 -21.96 32.09
N VAL A 20 -11.01 -20.89 32.00
CA VAL A 20 -12.30 -20.74 32.69
C VAL A 20 -13.25 -21.87 32.27
N ASP A 21 -13.38 -22.17 30.97
CA ASP A 21 -14.23 -23.26 30.49
C ASP A 21 -13.86 -24.61 31.15
N ARG A 22 -12.57 -24.92 31.24
CA ARG A 22 -12.09 -26.16 31.89
C ARG A 22 -12.36 -26.14 33.40
N LEU A 23 -12.21 -25.00 34.04
CA LEU A 23 -12.47 -24.84 35.46
C LEU A 23 -13.98 -24.97 35.78
N GLU A 24 -14.85 -24.45 34.92
CA GLU A 24 -16.29 -24.62 35.05
C GLU A 24 -16.70 -26.09 34.94
N MET A 25 -16.12 -26.82 33.98
CA MET A 25 -16.32 -28.28 33.90
C MET A 25 -15.82 -29.01 35.14
N TYR A 26 -14.72 -28.54 35.74
CA TYR A 26 -14.22 -29.08 37.01
C TYR A 26 -15.20 -28.84 38.16
N PHE A 27 -15.84 -27.66 38.25
CA PHE A 27 -16.88 -27.40 39.25
C PHE A 27 -18.08 -28.33 39.09
N VAL A 28 -18.53 -28.55 37.84
CA VAL A 28 -19.65 -29.45 37.54
C VAL A 28 -19.30 -30.90 37.93
N ALA A 29 -18.14 -31.40 37.49
CA ALA A 29 -17.71 -32.78 37.75
C ALA A 29 -17.55 -33.07 39.26
N ASN A 30 -17.14 -32.07 40.04
CA ASN A 30 -16.90 -32.19 41.47
C ASN A 30 -18.07 -31.71 42.35
N LYS A 31 -19.19 -31.29 41.74
CA LYS A 31 -20.38 -30.74 42.43
C LYS A 31 -20.03 -29.63 43.43
N ILE A 32 -19.15 -28.73 43.02
CA ILE A 32 -18.70 -27.61 43.86
C ILE A 32 -19.82 -26.59 43.98
N ALA A 33 -20.19 -26.25 45.22
CA ALA A 33 -21.20 -25.25 45.53
C ALA A 33 -20.77 -23.84 45.08
N GLU A 34 -21.73 -22.95 44.81
CA GLU A 34 -21.47 -21.63 44.21
C GLU A 34 -20.55 -20.75 45.06
N ASP A 35 -20.70 -20.81 46.38
CA ASP A 35 -19.88 -20.14 47.39
C ASP A 35 -18.43 -20.63 47.42
N LEU A 36 -18.19 -21.87 47.02
CA LEU A 36 -16.86 -22.50 46.98
C LEU A 36 -16.12 -22.27 45.66
N LYS A 37 -16.78 -21.73 44.62
CA LYS A 37 -16.15 -21.50 43.31
C LYS A 37 -15.00 -20.50 43.36
N LEU A 38 -15.16 -19.38 44.06
CA LEU A 38 -14.11 -18.37 44.19
C LEU A 38 -12.90 -18.90 45.00
N PRO A 39 -13.07 -19.50 46.20
CA PRO A 39 -11.96 -20.14 46.90
C PRO A 39 -11.23 -21.18 46.05
N THR A 40 -11.98 -21.97 45.27
CA THR A 40 -11.40 -22.99 44.38
C THR A 40 -10.64 -22.36 43.21
N LEU A 41 -11.16 -21.29 42.61
CA LEU A 41 -10.45 -20.50 41.59
C LEU A 41 -9.12 -19.98 42.14
N ILE A 42 -9.13 -19.33 43.30
CA ILE A 42 -7.92 -18.78 43.95
C ILE A 42 -6.88 -19.88 44.22
N ALA A 43 -7.32 -21.06 44.64
CA ALA A 43 -6.43 -22.19 44.92
C ALA A 43 -5.81 -22.83 43.66
N LEU A 44 -6.46 -22.72 42.49
CA LEU A 44 -6.07 -23.43 41.26
C LEU A 44 -5.48 -22.52 40.16
N ILE A 45 -5.61 -21.19 40.26
CA ILE A 45 -5.12 -20.27 39.22
C ILE A 45 -3.60 -20.17 39.16
N GLY A 46 -2.92 -20.53 40.25
CA GLY A 46 -1.47 -20.41 40.39
C GLY A 46 -1.03 -19.03 40.88
N GLU A 47 0.17 -18.99 41.45
CA GLU A 47 0.74 -17.81 42.11
C GLU A 47 0.80 -16.56 41.20
N PRO A 48 1.29 -16.62 39.94
CA PRO A 48 1.37 -15.42 39.10
C PRO A 48 -0.02 -14.82 38.80
N ALA A 49 -1.01 -15.67 38.52
CA ALA A 49 -2.37 -15.25 38.20
C ALA A 49 -3.08 -14.66 39.43
N TYR A 50 -2.79 -15.20 40.61
CA TYR A 50 -3.27 -14.65 41.87
C TYR A 50 -2.65 -13.29 42.20
N GLU A 51 -1.35 -13.09 41.99
CA GLU A 51 -0.70 -11.78 42.16
C GLU A 51 -1.32 -10.72 41.26
N LEU A 52 -1.59 -11.07 40.00
CA LEU A 52 -2.28 -10.20 39.06
C LEU A 52 -3.70 -9.86 39.56
N LEU A 53 -4.48 -10.87 39.96
CA LEU A 53 -5.82 -10.66 40.52
C LEU A 53 -5.78 -9.74 41.75
N SER A 54 -4.80 -9.93 42.65
CA SER A 54 -4.63 -9.08 43.84
C SER A 54 -4.28 -7.64 43.50
N THR A 55 -3.49 -7.43 42.44
CA THR A 55 -3.16 -6.09 41.96
C THR A 55 -4.38 -5.41 41.35
N LEU A 56 -5.16 -6.13 40.54
CA LEU A 56 -6.37 -5.61 39.90
C LEU A 56 -7.53 -5.37 40.88
N ALA A 57 -7.63 -6.17 41.95
CA ALA A 57 -8.70 -6.06 42.96
C ALA A 57 -8.46 -4.93 43.98
N SER A 58 -7.25 -4.39 44.07
CA SER A 58 -6.88 -3.34 45.04
C SER A 58 -7.80 -2.10 44.92
N PRO A 59 -8.34 -1.57 46.03
CA PRO A 59 -7.98 -1.81 47.44
C PRO A 59 -8.72 -2.98 48.13
N ARG A 60 -9.55 -3.75 47.41
CA ARG A 60 -10.30 -4.89 47.97
C ARG A 60 -9.42 -6.15 47.97
N LYS A 61 -9.72 -7.08 48.87
CA LYS A 61 -9.06 -8.40 48.88
C LYS A 61 -9.73 -9.32 47.83
N PRO A 62 -8.97 -10.12 47.07
CA PRO A 62 -9.55 -11.08 46.12
C PRO A 62 -10.58 -12.03 46.74
N SER A 63 -10.43 -12.36 48.03
CA SER A 63 -11.35 -13.25 48.77
C SER A 63 -12.73 -12.65 49.05
N THR A 64 -12.92 -11.34 48.86
CA THR A 64 -14.22 -10.67 49.09
C THR A 64 -15.01 -10.42 47.82
N LEU A 65 -14.46 -10.78 46.65
CA LEU A 65 -15.11 -10.68 45.34
C LEU A 65 -16.14 -11.81 45.15
N LYS A 66 -16.99 -11.70 44.14
CA LYS A 66 -17.73 -12.87 43.62
C LYS A 66 -16.90 -13.61 42.59
N TYR A 67 -17.16 -14.90 42.38
CA TYR A 67 -16.48 -15.70 41.35
C TYR A 67 -16.55 -15.03 39.97
N LYS A 68 -17.76 -14.60 39.55
CA LYS A 68 -17.96 -13.92 38.26
C LYS A 68 -17.14 -12.62 38.15
N GLU A 69 -17.13 -11.81 39.19
CA GLU A 69 -16.37 -10.55 39.23
C GLU A 69 -14.85 -10.79 39.09
N ALA A 70 -14.32 -11.82 39.76
CA ALA A 70 -12.91 -12.20 39.65
C ALA A 70 -12.54 -12.69 38.24
N VAL A 71 -13.42 -13.49 37.61
CA VAL A 71 -13.23 -13.98 36.24
C VAL A 71 -13.26 -12.83 35.24
N GLU A 72 -14.22 -11.91 35.37
CA GLU A 72 -14.37 -10.75 34.49
C GLU A 72 -13.19 -9.77 34.62
N LEU A 73 -12.72 -9.52 35.86
CA LEU A 73 -11.54 -8.67 36.10
C LEU A 73 -10.29 -9.22 35.41
N LEU A 74 -10.01 -10.50 35.58
CA LEU A 74 -8.86 -11.15 34.93
C LEU A 74 -9.05 -11.20 33.41
N GLN A 75 -10.26 -11.47 32.92
CA GLN A 75 -10.56 -11.48 31.49
C GLN A 75 -10.33 -10.11 30.85
N ALA A 76 -10.78 -9.03 31.47
CA ALA A 76 -10.60 -7.68 30.97
C ALA A 76 -9.12 -7.29 30.79
N HIS A 77 -8.24 -7.79 31.68
CA HIS A 77 -6.81 -7.52 31.61
C HIS A 77 -6.05 -8.48 30.68
N LEU A 78 -6.32 -9.79 30.78
CA LEU A 78 -5.60 -10.83 30.04
C LEU A 78 -6.08 -10.96 28.59
N GLN A 79 -7.37 -10.75 28.35
CA GLN A 79 -8.02 -10.90 27.06
C GLN A 79 -9.01 -9.74 26.85
N PRO A 80 -8.51 -8.49 26.79
CA PRO A 80 -9.37 -7.33 26.58
C PRO A 80 -10.19 -7.54 25.31
N LYS A 81 -11.47 -7.18 25.38
CA LYS A 81 -12.34 -7.22 24.21
C LYS A 81 -11.68 -6.37 23.11
N PRO A 82 -11.35 -6.95 21.95
CA PRO A 82 -10.70 -6.19 20.90
C PRO A 82 -11.64 -5.08 20.43
N SER A 83 -11.07 -3.93 20.07
CA SER A 83 -11.86 -2.81 19.56
C SER A 83 -12.59 -3.23 18.29
N ILE A 84 -13.92 -3.12 18.29
CA ILE A 84 -14.76 -3.48 17.14
C ILE A 84 -14.27 -2.75 15.88
N LEU A 85 -13.92 -1.47 16.02
CA LEU A 85 -13.42 -0.66 14.91
C LEU A 85 -12.07 -1.18 14.40
N ALA A 86 -11.17 -1.58 15.31
CA ALA A 86 -9.88 -2.13 14.94
C ALA A 86 -10.03 -3.49 14.23
N GLU A 87 -10.94 -4.34 14.69
CA GLU A 87 -11.21 -5.64 14.06
C GLU A 87 -11.89 -5.49 12.71
N ARG A 88 -12.84 -4.57 12.58
CA ARG A 88 -13.43 -4.21 11.28
C ARG A 88 -12.39 -3.66 10.33
N TYR A 89 -11.48 -2.79 10.79
CA TYR A 89 -10.38 -2.28 9.98
C TYR A 89 -9.47 -3.42 9.50
N ARG A 90 -9.04 -4.32 10.39
CA ARG A 90 -8.23 -5.50 10.04
C ARG A 90 -8.95 -6.41 9.05
N PHE A 91 -10.23 -6.66 9.27
CA PHE A 91 -11.09 -7.43 8.37
C PHE A 91 -11.13 -6.79 6.97
N ARG A 92 -11.33 -5.46 6.88
CA ARG A 92 -11.35 -4.73 5.60
C ARG A 92 -10.01 -4.70 4.88
N GLN A 93 -8.90 -4.79 5.60
CA GLN A 93 -7.57 -4.90 5.01
C GLN A 93 -7.20 -6.31 4.53
N ARG A 94 -7.93 -7.34 4.94
CA ARG A 94 -7.59 -8.72 4.60
C ARG A 94 -7.76 -8.96 3.10
N ARG A 95 -6.64 -9.25 2.41
CA ARG A 95 -6.56 -9.63 0.98
C ARG A 95 -5.98 -11.03 0.85
N GLN A 96 -6.41 -11.79 -0.15
CA GLN A 96 -5.89 -13.14 -0.42
C GLN A 96 -4.38 -13.08 -0.72
N SER A 97 -3.60 -13.88 -0.01
CA SER A 97 -2.14 -13.95 -0.16
C SER A 97 -1.73 -14.66 -1.44
N ALA A 98 -0.49 -14.49 -1.88
CA ALA A 98 0.04 -15.22 -3.02
C ALA A 98 0.13 -16.72 -2.70
N GLY A 99 -0.53 -17.57 -3.51
CA GLY A 99 -0.57 -19.02 -3.31
C GLY A 99 -1.52 -19.51 -2.22
N GLU A 100 -2.30 -18.61 -1.60
CA GLU A 100 -3.35 -18.98 -0.65
C GLU A 100 -4.60 -19.44 -1.40
N THR A 101 -5.17 -20.59 -1.00
CA THR A 101 -6.41 -21.10 -1.60
C THR A 101 -7.63 -20.27 -1.19
N ILE A 102 -8.67 -20.28 -2.01
CA ILE A 102 -9.95 -19.62 -1.66
C ILE A 102 -10.53 -20.20 -0.36
N ALA A 103 -10.39 -21.50 -0.12
CA ALA A 103 -10.88 -22.15 1.09
C ALA A 103 -10.17 -21.61 2.35
N ASP A 104 -8.84 -21.49 2.32
CA ASP A 104 -8.04 -20.95 3.44
C ASP A 104 -8.39 -19.48 3.68
N TYR A 105 -8.50 -18.70 2.60
CA TYR A 105 -8.87 -17.30 2.67
C TYR A 105 -10.22 -17.08 3.37
N VAL A 106 -11.22 -17.90 3.01
CA VAL A 106 -12.57 -17.84 3.58
C VAL A 106 -12.59 -18.27 5.04
N ALA A 107 -11.82 -19.30 5.41
CA ALA A 107 -11.69 -19.74 6.79
C ALA A 107 -11.13 -18.61 7.67
N ASP A 108 -10.13 -17.88 7.18
CA ASP A 108 -9.56 -16.73 7.86
C ASP A 108 -10.54 -15.56 7.97
N LEU A 109 -11.25 -15.21 6.89
CA LEU A 109 -12.27 -14.15 6.94
C LEU A 109 -13.36 -14.46 7.99
N LYS A 110 -13.83 -15.71 8.05
CA LYS A 110 -14.80 -16.16 9.08
C LYS A 110 -14.22 -16.13 10.48
N LYS A 111 -12.92 -16.37 10.65
CA LYS A 111 -12.24 -16.26 11.94
C LYS A 111 -12.17 -14.81 12.41
N MET A 112 -11.84 -13.89 11.51
CA MET A 112 -11.72 -12.46 11.81
C MET A 112 -13.09 -11.80 12.07
N SER A 113 -14.14 -12.24 11.40
CA SER A 113 -15.49 -11.66 11.58
C SER A 113 -16.07 -11.85 12.99
N ARG A 114 -15.57 -12.82 13.77
CA ARG A 114 -16.03 -13.14 15.14
C ARG A 114 -16.02 -11.93 16.07
N TYR A 115 -15.04 -11.04 15.91
CA TYR A 115 -14.86 -9.88 16.77
C TYR A 115 -15.37 -8.58 16.14
N CYS A 116 -15.92 -8.62 14.92
CA CYS A 116 -16.37 -7.45 14.18
C CYS A 116 -17.81 -7.02 14.52
N GLU A 117 -18.56 -7.84 15.26
CA GLU A 117 -19.96 -7.59 15.63
C GLU A 117 -20.85 -7.17 14.44
N PHE A 118 -20.76 -7.91 13.32
CA PHE A 118 -21.59 -7.63 12.14
C PHE A 118 -23.07 -8.02 12.33
N LYS A 119 -23.37 -8.87 13.33
CA LYS A 119 -24.73 -9.30 13.68
C LYS A 119 -25.47 -9.84 12.45
N ILE A 120 -26.56 -9.19 12.05
CA ILE A 120 -27.45 -9.59 10.94
C ILE A 120 -26.72 -9.47 9.59
N ASN A 121 -25.82 -8.50 9.44
CA ASN A 121 -25.16 -8.20 8.16
C ASN A 121 -23.87 -9.02 7.98
N LEU A 122 -23.70 -10.13 8.71
CA LEU A 122 -22.48 -10.93 8.66
C LEU A 122 -22.20 -11.47 7.25
N GLU A 123 -23.20 -12.05 6.61
CA GLU A 123 -23.02 -12.65 5.27
C GLU A 123 -22.73 -11.58 4.20
N GLU A 124 -23.39 -10.42 4.26
CA GLU A 124 -23.10 -9.29 3.36
C GLU A 124 -21.66 -8.79 3.53
N ASN A 125 -21.23 -8.57 4.78
CA ASN A 125 -19.86 -8.12 5.05
C ASN A 125 -18.82 -9.16 4.62
N LEU A 126 -19.11 -10.45 4.81
CA LEU A 126 -18.26 -11.55 4.33
C LEU A 126 -18.20 -11.59 2.81
N ARG A 127 -19.34 -11.46 2.12
CA ARG A 127 -19.42 -11.42 0.66
C ARG A 127 -18.60 -10.27 0.10
N ASP A 128 -18.86 -9.04 0.56
CA ASP A 128 -18.23 -7.85 0.00
C ASP A 128 -16.71 -7.90 0.23
N GLN A 129 -16.28 -8.30 1.43
CA GLN A 129 -14.86 -8.43 1.72
C GLN A 129 -14.19 -9.58 0.95
N PHE A 130 -14.89 -10.71 0.80
CA PHE A 130 -14.43 -11.83 0.00
C PHE A 130 -14.17 -11.40 -1.43
N VAL A 131 -15.17 -10.81 -2.10
CA VAL A 131 -15.07 -10.38 -3.50
C VAL A 131 -14.00 -9.30 -3.68
N CYS A 132 -13.99 -8.26 -2.84
CA CYS A 132 -12.98 -7.19 -2.93
C CYS A 132 -11.56 -7.67 -2.60
N GLY A 133 -11.43 -8.77 -1.86
CA GLY A 133 -10.16 -9.28 -1.41
C GLY A 133 -9.57 -10.44 -2.21
N LEU A 134 -10.31 -10.97 -3.19
CA LEU A 134 -9.81 -11.97 -4.13
C LEU A 134 -8.64 -11.45 -4.95
N ARG A 135 -7.65 -12.32 -5.13
CA ARG A 135 -6.43 -12.04 -5.91
C ARG A 135 -6.63 -12.27 -7.41
N SER A 136 -7.42 -13.28 -7.80
CA SER A 136 -7.70 -13.55 -9.22
C SER A 136 -8.64 -12.48 -9.76
N GLU A 137 -8.12 -11.65 -10.65
CA GLU A 137 -8.87 -10.61 -11.36
C GLU A 137 -10.02 -11.23 -12.18
N TYR A 138 -9.78 -12.39 -12.79
CA TYR A 138 -10.78 -13.11 -13.57
C TYR A 138 -11.97 -13.55 -12.72
N ILE A 139 -11.72 -14.21 -11.59
CA ILE A 139 -12.77 -14.65 -10.67
C ILE A 139 -13.54 -13.43 -10.14
N ARG A 140 -12.83 -12.35 -9.78
CA ARG A 140 -13.47 -11.12 -9.28
C ARG A 140 -14.36 -10.46 -10.34
N GLN A 141 -13.93 -10.39 -11.59
CA GLN A 141 -14.74 -9.87 -12.70
C GLN A 141 -16.00 -10.72 -12.93
N ARG A 142 -15.87 -12.06 -12.90
CA ARG A 142 -17.01 -12.98 -13.03
C ARG A 142 -18.03 -12.77 -11.91
N LEU A 143 -17.58 -12.57 -10.67
CA LEU A 143 -18.45 -12.29 -9.53
C LEU A 143 -19.18 -10.95 -9.64
N PHE A 144 -18.56 -9.93 -10.23
CA PHE A 144 -19.21 -8.63 -10.47
C PHE A 144 -20.24 -8.65 -11.59
N ALA A 145 -20.19 -9.64 -12.49
CA ALA A 145 -21.14 -9.78 -13.58
C ALA A 145 -22.45 -10.49 -13.17
N GLU A 146 -22.50 -11.09 -11.97
CA GLU A 146 -23.69 -11.78 -11.46
C GLU A 146 -24.64 -10.79 -10.78
N ASP A 147 -25.92 -10.82 -11.15
CA ASP A 147 -26.96 -10.02 -10.52
C ASP A 147 -27.37 -10.63 -9.16
N ASN A 148 -27.51 -9.80 -8.12
CA ASN A 148 -27.97 -10.19 -6.78
C ASN A 148 -27.21 -11.40 -6.21
N ILE A 149 -25.88 -11.30 -6.18
CA ILE A 149 -25.02 -12.37 -5.69
C ILE A 149 -25.03 -12.45 -4.16
N ASP A 150 -25.34 -13.64 -3.63
CA ASP A 150 -25.30 -13.95 -2.19
C ASP A 150 -23.91 -14.48 -1.81
N TYR A 151 -23.58 -14.45 -0.51
CA TYR A 151 -22.30 -14.98 -0.01
C TYR A 151 -22.05 -16.43 -0.43
N GLN A 152 -23.06 -17.29 -0.29
CA GLN A 152 -22.94 -18.71 -0.66
C GLN A 152 -22.75 -18.92 -2.16
N LYS A 153 -23.48 -18.15 -2.99
CA LYS A 153 -23.33 -18.20 -4.46
C LYS A 153 -21.95 -17.74 -4.89
N ALA A 154 -21.44 -16.66 -4.29
CA ALA A 154 -20.09 -16.16 -4.54
C ALA A 154 -19.01 -17.21 -4.22
N LEU A 155 -19.16 -17.94 -3.11
CA LEU A 155 -18.24 -19.02 -2.75
C LEU A 155 -18.27 -20.18 -3.75
N VAL A 156 -19.46 -20.64 -4.14
CA VAL A 156 -19.60 -21.74 -5.10
C VAL A 156 -18.97 -21.35 -6.43
N LEU A 157 -19.32 -20.18 -6.98
CA LEU A 157 -18.76 -19.72 -8.25
C LEU A 157 -17.24 -19.58 -8.18
N ALA A 158 -16.72 -18.92 -7.15
CA ALA A 158 -15.29 -18.71 -7.01
C ALA A 158 -14.50 -20.03 -6.88
N ASN A 159 -15.00 -21.01 -6.12
CA ASN A 159 -14.39 -22.33 -6.02
C ASN A 159 -14.43 -23.10 -7.35
N THR A 160 -15.53 -23.00 -8.12
CA THR A 160 -15.61 -23.65 -9.44
C THR A 160 -14.61 -23.07 -10.43
N LEU A 161 -14.42 -21.74 -10.42
CA LEU A 161 -13.46 -21.07 -11.30
C LEU A 161 -12.01 -21.36 -10.87
N GLU A 162 -11.72 -21.39 -9.57
CA GLU A 162 -10.39 -21.75 -9.06
C GLU A 162 -10.03 -23.22 -9.39
N ALA A 163 -11.01 -24.12 -9.33
CA ALA A 163 -10.81 -25.50 -9.79
C ALA A 163 -10.54 -25.56 -11.29
N ALA A 164 -11.31 -24.84 -12.11
CA ALA A 164 -11.10 -24.77 -13.55
C ALA A 164 -9.74 -24.19 -13.93
N GLU A 165 -9.26 -23.14 -13.25
CA GLU A 165 -7.92 -22.57 -13.45
C GLU A 165 -6.81 -23.57 -13.12
N ARG A 166 -6.95 -24.34 -12.03
CA ARG A 166 -6.00 -25.40 -11.67
C ARG A 166 -5.95 -26.51 -12.72
N ASP A 167 -7.13 -26.95 -13.18
CA ASP A 167 -7.24 -28.04 -14.15
C ASP A 167 -6.73 -27.62 -15.54
N ALA A 168 -7.03 -26.39 -15.98
CA ALA A 168 -6.51 -25.83 -17.22
C ALA A 168 -4.98 -25.69 -17.19
N GLY A 169 -4.42 -25.20 -16.09
CA GLY A 169 -2.97 -25.11 -15.91
C GLY A 169 -2.26 -26.47 -15.96
N ALA A 170 -2.91 -27.54 -15.50
CA ALA A 170 -2.39 -28.90 -15.60
C ALA A 170 -2.34 -29.42 -17.06
N VAL A 171 -3.26 -28.97 -17.92
CA VAL A 171 -3.29 -29.34 -19.35
C VAL A 171 -2.28 -28.54 -20.15
N GLU A 172 -2.19 -27.22 -19.92
CA GLU A 172 -1.29 -26.30 -20.66
C GLU A 172 0.20 -26.49 -20.29
N GLY A 173 0.50 -26.79 -19.02
CA GLY A 173 1.87 -27.07 -18.56
C GLY A 173 2.55 -28.25 -19.28
N THR A 174 1.75 -29.13 -19.88
CA THR A 174 2.24 -30.23 -20.73
C THR A 174 2.67 -29.78 -22.14
N GLN A 175 2.08 -28.71 -22.68
CA GLN A 175 2.38 -28.22 -24.04
C GLN A 175 3.64 -27.35 -24.11
N GLU A 176 3.92 -26.53 -23.08
CA GLU A 176 5.10 -25.67 -23.05
C GLU A 176 6.43 -26.45 -22.94
N GLN A 177 6.41 -27.64 -22.33
CA GLN A 177 7.60 -28.50 -22.26
C GLN A 177 7.93 -29.19 -23.60
N THR A 178 6.92 -29.46 -24.44
CA THR A 178 7.12 -29.99 -25.79
C THR A 178 7.64 -28.93 -26.77
N THR A 179 7.08 -27.72 -26.74
CA THR A 179 7.47 -26.64 -27.68
C THR A 179 8.87 -26.08 -27.40
N SER A 180 9.26 -25.99 -26.13
CA SER A 180 10.61 -25.54 -25.73
C SER A 180 11.71 -26.54 -26.10
N ARG A 181 11.44 -27.85 -26.04
CA ARG A 181 12.36 -28.89 -26.51
C ARG A 181 12.54 -28.88 -28.02
N GLU A 182 11.46 -28.77 -28.78
CA GLU A 182 11.53 -28.70 -30.25
C GLU A 182 12.22 -27.43 -30.76
N LEU A 183 11.99 -26.28 -30.10
CA LEU A 183 12.67 -25.03 -30.44
C LEU A 183 14.16 -25.08 -30.09
N SER A 184 14.52 -25.69 -28.95
CA SER A 184 15.90 -25.91 -28.53
C SER A 184 16.66 -26.80 -29.53
N GLU A 185 16.04 -27.88 -30.01
CA GLU A 185 16.61 -28.77 -31.04
C GLU A 185 16.79 -28.07 -32.39
N ARG A 186 15.82 -27.24 -32.81
CA ARG A 186 15.92 -26.44 -34.04
C ARG A 186 17.03 -25.39 -33.97
N ILE A 187 17.18 -24.71 -32.83
CA ILE A 187 18.27 -23.75 -32.61
C ILE A 187 19.62 -24.47 -32.62
N HIS A 188 19.73 -25.63 -31.96
CA HIS A 188 20.96 -26.41 -31.91
C HIS A 188 21.39 -26.90 -33.32
N LYS A 189 20.44 -27.31 -34.17
CA LYS A 189 20.72 -27.65 -35.59
C LYS A 189 21.20 -26.45 -36.42
N LEU A 190 20.69 -25.24 -36.17
CA LEU A 190 21.10 -24.03 -36.89
C LEU A 190 22.49 -23.52 -36.45
N GLU A 191 22.89 -23.78 -35.20
CA GLU A 191 24.22 -23.42 -34.69
C GLU A 191 25.34 -24.29 -35.26
N LEU A 192 25.06 -25.58 -35.51
CA LEU A 192 26.02 -26.54 -36.09
C LEU A 192 26.33 -26.27 -37.57
N ASN A 193 25.45 -25.57 -38.30
CA ASN A 193 25.60 -25.27 -39.73
C ASN A 193 26.35 -23.96 -40.03
N LYS A 194 26.93 -23.31 -39.01
CA LYS A 194 27.77 -22.12 -39.17
C LYS A 194 29.16 -22.53 -39.65
N CYS A 195 29.65 -21.92 -40.73
CA CYS A 195 31.01 -22.13 -41.25
C CYS A 195 32.05 -21.84 -40.15
N SER A 196 33.01 -22.73 -39.90
CA SER A 196 34.01 -22.51 -38.84
C SER A 196 35.03 -21.40 -39.17
N ALA A 197 35.18 -21.05 -40.45
CA ALA A 197 36.09 -19.98 -40.89
C ALA A 197 35.43 -18.60 -40.80
N CYS A 198 34.19 -18.46 -41.27
CA CYS A 198 33.52 -17.15 -41.24
C CYS A 198 32.35 -17.09 -40.27
N GLY A 199 31.63 -18.14 -39.93
CA GLY A 199 30.47 -18.11 -39.03
C GLY A 199 29.15 -17.79 -39.71
N VAL A 200 29.10 -17.77 -41.05
CA VAL A 200 27.87 -17.69 -41.85
C VAL A 200 27.42 -19.10 -42.21
N ASN A 201 26.11 -19.29 -42.34
CA ASN A 201 25.51 -20.52 -42.83
C ASN A 201 25.61 -20.62 -44.36
N GLY A 202 25.47 -21.83 -44.91
CA GLY A 202 25.35 -22.06 -46.35
C GLY A 202 26.61 -22.48 -47.09
N HIS A 203 27.75 -22.64 -46.40
CA HIS A 203 28.96 -23.26 -46.96
C HIS A 203 29.86 -23.84 -45.85
N GLY A 204 30.66 -24.85 -46.20
CA GLY A 204 31.69 -25.42 -45.32
C GLY A 204 32.98 -24.58 -45.30
N ALA A 205 33.81 -24.77 -44.28
CA ALA A 205 35.06 -24.01 -44.11
C ALA A 205 36.03 -24.12 -45.30
N HIS A 206 36.06 -25.28 -45.97
CA HIS A 206 36.90 -25.53 -47.15
C HIS A 206 36.50 -24.66 -48.36
N ASN A 207 35.22 -24.30 -48.48
CA ASN A 207 34.67 -23.49 -49.57
C ASN A 207 34.47 -22.03 -49.14
N CYS A 208 35.09 -21.61 -48.03
CA CYS A 208 34.96 -20.28 -47.49
C CYS A 208 35.95 -19.32 -48.14
N ARG A 209 35.47 -18.13 -48.54
CA ARG A 209 36.31 -17.02 -49.02
C ARG A 209 37.44 -16.64 -48.04
N TYR A 210 37.24 -16.89 -46.74
CA TYR A 210 38.17 -16.55 -45.67
C TYR A 210 38.96 -17.76 -45.13
N LYS A 211 39.05 -18.86 -45.90
CA LYS A 211 39.73 -20.10 -45.51
C LYS A 211 41.24 -19.98 -45.24
N GLU A 212 41.87 -18.94 -45.78
CA GLU A 212 43.30 -18.64 -45.59
C GLU A 212 43.50 -17.31 -44.85
N PHE A 213 42.43 -16.69 -44.37
CA PHE A 213 42.50 -15.39 -43.70
C PHE A 213 43.11 -15.54 -42.29
N GLU A 214 44.09 -14.69 -41.97
CA GLU A 214 44.73 -14.65 -40.66
C GLU A 214 43.89 -13.88 -39.63
N CYS A 215 43.54 -14.55 -38.54
CA CYS A 215 42.72 -13.96 -37.50
C CYS A 215 43.44 -12.81 -36.78
N SER A 216 42.88 -11.60 -36.83
CA SER A 216 43.43 -10.40 -36.17
C SER A 216 43.45 -10.42 -34.63
N TYR A 217 43.05 -11.52 -33.99
CA TYR A 217 43.14 -11.69 -32.53
C TYR A 217 44.15 -12.75 -32.09
N CYS A 218 44.19 -13.90 -32.77
CA CYS A 218 45.06 -15.01 -32.38
C CYS A 218 46.21 -15.27 -33.36
N GLY A 219 46.22 -14.62 -34.53
CA GLY A 219 47.26 -14.74 -35.54
C GLY A 219 47.24 -16.04 -36.34
N GLN A 220 46.28 -16.94 -36.11
CA GLN A 220 46.19 -18.22 -36.84
C GLN A 220 45.34 -18.06 -38.11
N PRO A 221 45.74 -18.68 -39.25
CA PRO A 221 44.98 -18.65 -40.48
C PRO A 221 43.70 -19.50 -40.41
N GLY A 222 42.78 -19.21 -41.33
CA GLY A 222 41.58 -20.01 -41.57
C GLY A 222 40.35 -19.66 -40.75
N HIS A 223 40.33 -18.51 -40.08
CA HIS A 223 39.10 -18.01 -39.46
C HIS A 223 39.08 -16.49 -39.23
N LEU A 224 37.88 -15.91 -39.16
CA LEU A 224 37.66 -14.52 -38.80
C LEU A 224 37.67 -14.33 -37.28
N ARG A 225 38.06 -13.13 -36.83
CA ARG A 225 38.08 -12.74 -35.41
C ARG A 225 36.75 -12.96 -34.67
N ARG A 226 35.62 -12.97 -35.39
CA ARG A 226 34.29 -13.19 -34.80
C ARG A 226 34.03 -14.63 -34.37
N VAL A 227 34.65 -15.62 -35.03
CA VAL A 227 34.54 -17.06 -34.73
C VAL A 227 35.82 -17.62 -34.07
N CYS A 228 36.68 -16.73 -33.57
CA CYS A 228 37.94 -17.12 -32.94
C CYS A 228 37.70 -17.79 -31.57
N ARG A 229 38.08 -19.07 -31.46
CA ARG A 229 37.97 -19.86 -30.23
C ARG A 229 38.78 -19.30 -29.06
N LYS A 230 40.00 -18.79 -29.33
CA LYS A 230 40.84 -18.16 -28.28
C LYS A 230 40.15 -16.95 -27.65
N LYS A 231 39.51 -16.11 -28.48
CA LYS A 231 38.72 -14.94 -28.02
C LYS A 231 37.47 -15.35 -27.23
N GLU A 232 36.86 -16.47 -27.55
CA GLU A 232 35.72 -16.99 -26.80
C GLU A 232 36.15 -17.55 -25.44
N PHE A 233 37.24 -18.31 -25.39
CA PHE A 233 37.82 -18.84 -24.17
C PHE A 233 38.20 -17.71 -23.19
N ASP A 234 38.90 -16.68 -23.67
CA ASP A 234 39.29 -15.53 -22.85
C ASP A 234 38.08 -14.75 -22.30
N ARG A 235 36.98 -14.68 -23.05
CA ARG A 235 35.72 -14.08 -22.58
C ARG A 235 35.06 -14.92 -21.48
N ARG A 236 35.03 -16.25 -21.61
CA ARG A 236 34.48 -17.13 -20.57
C ARG A 236 35.28 -17.04 -19.27
N ILE A 237 36.61 -17.09 -19.34
CA ILE A 237 37.49 -16.95 -18.17
C ILE A 237 37.22 -15.63 -17.43
N LYS A 238 37.10 -14.51 -18.15
CA LYS A 238 36.78 -13.20 -17.54
C LYS A 238 35.43 -13.19 -16.82
N SER A 239 34.40 -13.82 -17.41
CA SER A 239 33.06 -13.91 -16.80
C SER A 239 33.03 -14.75 -15.51
N THR A 240 33.87 -15.79 -15.43
CA THR A 240 33.98 -16.63 -14.23
C THR A 240 34.73 -15.93 -13.10
N ILE A 241 35.73 -15.10 -13.44
CA ILE A 241 36.49 -14.32 -12.46
C ILE A 241 35.65 -13.17 -11.87
N SER A 242 34.83 -12.49 -12.69
CA SER A 242 33.94 -11.42 -12.19
C SER A 242 32.86 -11.94 -11.24
N ASN A 243 32.40 -13.19 -11.41
CA ASN A 243 31.40 -13.80 -10.53
C ASN A 243 31.97 -14.30 -9.18
N ARG A 244 33.27 -14.55 -9.06
CA ARG A 244 33.91 -14.95 -7.79
C ARG A 244 34.21 -13.76 -6.87
N GLY A 245 34.35 -12.55 -7.40
CA GLY A 245 34.60 -11.34 -6.60
C GLY A 245 33.41 -10.89 -5.72
N ASN A 246 32.19 -11.32 -6.04
CA ASN A 246 30.98 -10.84 -5.38
C ASN A 246 30.45 -11.75 -4.25
N ASN A 247 30.99 -12.96 -4.09
CA ASN A 247 30.49 -13.96 -3.12
C ASN A 247 31.48 -14.29 -1.97
N GLY A 248 32.52 -13.48 -1.77
CA GLY A 248 33.63 -13.77 -0.84
C GLY A 248 33.64 -13.06 0.52
N ALA A 249 32.52 -12.47 1.00
CA ALA A 249 32.52 -11.69 2.25
C ALA A 249 31.42 -12.07 3.27
N ARG A 250 31.05 -13.35 3.37
CA ARG A 250 30.31 -13.88 4.54
C ARG A 250 30.76 -15.30 4.86
N GLY A 251 31.85 -15.42 5.61
CA GLY A 251 32.34 -16.69 6.13
C GLY A 251 33.24 -16.48 7.34
N ARG A 252 32.70 -16.78 8.52
CA ARG A 252 33.38 -16.79 9.83
C ARG A 252 34.77 -17.41 9.74
N SER A 253 35.76 -16.77 10.35
CA SER A 253 36.96 -17.46 10.80
C SER A 253 37.37 -17.00 12.19
N ARG A 254 37.34 -17.97 13.11
CA ARG A 254 37.99 -17.95 14.42
C ARG A 254 39.44 -17.51 14.25
N ARG A 255 39.90 -16.55 15.04
CA ARG A 255 41.34 -16.35 15.25
C ARG A 255 41.71 -16.68 16.69
N GLY A 256 42.43 -17.79 16.81
CA GLY A 256 43.27 -18.10 17.94
C GLY A 256 44.43 -17.11 18.06
N ARG A 257 44.84 -16.97 19.31
CA ARG A 257 45.91 -16.18 19.93
C ARG A 257 47.32 -16.59 19.47
N VAL A 258 48.15 -15.62 19.09
CA VAL A 258 49.63 -15.55 19.27
C VAL A 258 50.01 -14.05 19.22
N ILE A 259 50.24 -13.37 20.35
CA ILE A 259 51.52 -12.98 20.99
C ILE A 259 52.54 -12.28 20.06
N GLY A 260 52.89 -11.03 20.39
CA GLY A 260 54.27 -10.52 20.23
C GLY A 260 54.45 -9.09 19.69
N SER A 261 54.69 -8.14 20.61
CA SER A 261 55.67 -7.02 20.52
C SER A 261 55.32 -5.79 19.64
N SER A 262 55.03 -4.62 20.23
CA SER A 262 55.99 -3.51 20.54
C SER A 262 56.35 -2.69 19.29
N ALA A 263 56.34 -1.35 19.19
CA ALA A 263 56.10 -0.21 20.07
C ALA A 263 55.95 1.06 19.18
N TYR A 264 55.73 2.22 19.83
CA TYR A 264 55.76 3.61 19.31
C TYR A 264 54.56 4.02 18.44
N GLY A 265 53.87 5.14 18.64
CA GLY A 265 54.03 6.27 19.54
C GLY A 265 53.23 7.45 18.98
N ALA A 266 52.50 8.14 19.87
CA ALA A 266 52.03 9.53 19.80
C ALA A 266 51.15 10.02 18.63
N GLY A 267 50.02 10.65 18.97
CA GLY A 267 49.26 11.49 18.04
C GLY A 267 47.83 11.79 18.48
N VAL A 268 47.68 12.53 19.58
CA VAL A 268 46.41 13.10 20.07
C VAL A 268 45.97 14.24 19.14
N TRP A 269 44.78 14.17 18.55
CA TRP A 269 43.89 15.33 18.32
C TRP A 269 42.42 14.88 18.36
N ARG A 270 41.60 15.83 18.82
CA ARG A 270 40.30 15.66 19.47
C ARG A 270 39.16 16.03 18.52
N SER A 271 37.97 15.51 18.85
CA SER A 271 36.62 16.07 18.63
C SER A 271 35.81 15.59 17.43
N GLY A 272 34.56 15.20 17.72
CA GLY A 272 33.41 15.83 17.08
C GLY A 272 32.51 14.97 16.20
N ASN A 273 31.50 14.37 16.85
CA ASN A 273 30.10 14.28 16.42
C ASN A 273 29.66 13.44 15.19
N MET A 274 28.76 12.50 15.55
CA MET A 274 27.39 12.35 15.07
C MET A 274 27.13 11.91 13.62
N ALA A 275 26.84 10.62 13.54
CA ALA A 275 25.86 9.94 12.70
C ALA A 275 24.89 10.81 11.88
N ARG A 276 24.92 10.61 10.55
CA ARG A 276 23.75 10.70 9.66
C ARG A 276 23.71 9.48 8.76
N GLY A 277 22.70 8.63 8.98
CA GLY A 277 22.35 7.49 8.15
C GLY A 277 21.77 7.93 6.80
N GLY A 278 22.16 7.19 5.76
CA GLY A 278 21.88 7.46 4.37
C GLY A 278 20.44 7.15 3.95
N ARG A 279 19.98 7.99 3.01
CA ARG A 279 18.88 7.73 2.08
C ARG A 279 19.24 6.58 1.14
N SER A 280 18.28 5.70 0.89
CA SER A 280 18.26 4.84 -0.29
C SER A 280 16.95 5.02 -1.06
N ASN A 281 17.13 5.36 -2.33
CA ASN A 281 16.13 5.52 -3.38
C ASN A 281 15.29 4.26 -3.59
N ALA A 282 13.98 4.44 -3.82
CA ALA A 282 13.16 3.48 -4.56
C ALA A 282 12.70 4.16 -5.85
N ARG A 283 12.95 3.45 -6.95
CA ARG A 283 12.72 3.87 -8.33
C ARG A 283 11.25 3.77 -8.70
N THR A 284 10.89 4.73 -9.53
CA THR A 284 9.80 4.79 -10.48
C THR A 284 9.56 3.49 -11.27
N ALA A 285 8.29 3.13 -11.41
CA ALA A 285 7.75 2.45 -12.59
C ALA A 285 6.45 3.17 -12.96
N ARG A 286 6.36 3.55 -14.24
CA ARG A 286 5.33 4.35 -14.89
C ARG A 286 4.69 3.48 -15.97
N SER A 287 3.43 3.81 -16.28
CA SER A 287 2.60 3.46 -17.47
C SER A 287 1.43 2.52 -17.12
N ASN A 288 0.19 2.69 -17.59
CA ASN A 288 -0.46 3.69 -18.45
C ASN A 288 -1.98 3.68 -18.15
N ASP A 289 -2.61 4.82 -18.39
CA ASP A 289 -4.06 5.05 -18.41
C ASP A 289 -4.78 4.25 -19.51
N VAL A 290 -6.04 3.85 -19.26
CA VAL A 290 -7.19 4.08 -20.17
C VAL A 290 -8.45 4.26 -19.31
N THR A 291 -9.10 5.40 -19.48
CA THR A 291 -10.45 5.78 -19.03
C THR A 291 -11.50 5.40 -20.07
N ASP A 292 -12.72 5.06 -19.63
CA ASP A 292 -14.05 5.44 -20.18
C ASP A 292 -15.11 4.66 -19.37
N ALA A 293 -16.13 5.19 -18.68
CA ALA A 293 -17.08 6.31 -18.83
C ALA A 293 -18.48 5.85 -19.31
N ALA A 294 -19.51 6.23 -18.50
CA ALA A 294 -20.97 6.24 -18.73
C ALA A 294 -21.68 4.87 -18.79
N TYR A 295 -22.86 4.64 -18.20
CA TYR A 295 -24.09 5.45 -18.10
C TYR A 295 -24.89 5.04 -16.84
N TRP A 296 -25.71 5.94 -16.28
CA TRP A 296 -27.12 5.70 -15.89
C TRP A 296 -27.78 7.04 -15.50
N LEU A 297 -28.62 7.55 -16.40
CA LEU A 297 -29.75 8.44 -16.10
C LEU A 297 -30.99 7.58 -16.26
N SER A 298 -31.79 7.45 -15.19
CA SER A 298 -33.19 7.06 -15.28
C SER A 298 -33.90 7.48 -14.00
N GLU A 299 -34.80 8.46 -14.15
CA GLU A 299 -35.86 8.80 -13.19
C GLU A 299 -36.79 7.59 -12.96
N PRO A 300 -37.50 7.55 -11.83
CA PRO A 300 -38.95 7.51 -11.97
C PRO A 300 -39.72 8.37 -10.96
N ALA A 301 -40.80 8.93 -11.49
CA ALA A 301 -42.15 9.10 -10.94
C ALA A 301 -42.33 9.61 -9.49
N MET A 302 -43.00 10.76 -9.42
CA MET A 302 -43.79 11.19 -8.26
C MET A 302 -44.87 10.16 -7.94
N ASP A 303 -45.02 9.86 -6.65
CA ASP A 303 -46.33 9.60 -6.03
C ASP A 303 -46.30 10.13 -4.59
N ASP A 304 -47.36 10.85 -4.25
CA ASP A 304 -47.56 11.58 -3.01
C ASP A 304 -47.86 10.65 -1.82
N ASN A 305 -47.43 11.10 -0.63
CA ASN A 305 -48.22 11.23 0.59
C ASN A 305 -47.69 10.53 1.87
N SER A 306 -47.80 11.31 2.95
CA SER A 306 -47.85 11.00 4.38
C SER A 306 -46.53 10.80 5.12
N GLY A 307 -46.29 11.74 6.03
CA GLY A 307 -45.09 11.88 6.82
C GLY A 307 -44.96 10.91 7.98
N SER A 308 -43.71 10.70 8.35
CA SER A 308 -43.27 10.42 9.72
C SER A 308 -41.84 10.94 9.85
N GLU A 309 -41.64 11.92 10.72
CA GLU A 309 -40.32 12.36 11.18
C GLU A 309 -39.50 11.15 11.65
N GLN A 310 -38.40 10.88 10.97
CA GLN A 310 -37.33 10.01 11.45
C GLN A 310 -36.00 10.73 11.26
N ASP A 311 -35.35 10.97 12.38
CA ASP A 311 -34.05 11.61 12.51
C ASP A 311 -33.01 10.92 11.61
N VAL A 312 -32.53 11.66 10.60
CA VAL A 312 -31.45 11.22 9.72
C VAL A 312 -30.13 11.40 10.48
N GLU A 313 -29.65 10.33 11.09
CA GLU A 313 -28.32 10.23 11.65
C GLU A 313 -27.30 10.20 10.48
N GLY A 314 -26.81 11.39 10.12
CA GLY A 314 -25.86 11.63 9.04
C GLY A 314 -24.55 10.86 9.23
N THR A 315 -24.20 10.09 8.21
CA THR A 315 -22.99 9.28 8.05
C THR A 315 -21.70 10.07 8.27
N ASN A 316 -20.86 9.63 9.21
CA ASN A 316 -19.52 10.16 9.52
C ASN A 316 -18.44 9.87 8.45
N GLU A 317 -18.79 9.65 7.17
CA GLU A 317 -17.83 9.36 6.09
C GLU A 317 -17.33 10.62 5.33
N GLU A 318 -18.12 11.69 5.32
CA GLU A 318 -17.76 12.96 4.66
C GLU A 318 -16.56 13.74 5.26
N PRO A 319 -16.27 13.75 6.59
CA PRO A 319 -15.17 14.55 7.12
C PRO A 319 -13.78 14.05 6.70
N MET A 320 -13.65 12.78 6.32
CA MET A 320 -12.38 12.18 5.89
C MET A 320 -11.94 12.68 4.50
N TYR A 321 -12.89 12.80 3.56
CA TYR A 321 -12.62 13.33 2.22
C TYR A 321 -12.32 14.82 2.24
N GLN A 322 -13.04 15.60 3.05
CA GLN A 322 -12.82 17.04 3.23
C GLN A 322 -11.43 17.33 3.84
N MET A 323 -10.98 16.49 4.77
CA MET A 323 -9.63 16.59 5.35
C MET A 323 -8.52 16.24 4.34
N SER A 324 -8.76 15.28 3.45
CA SER A 324 -7.81 14.94 2.37
C SER A 324 -7.64 16.08 1.36
N LEU A 325 -8.75 16.65 0.84
CA LEU A 325 -8.74 17.74 -0.13
C LEU A 325 -8.09 19.03 0.40
N THR A 326 -8.23 19.30 1.70
CA THR A 326 -7.64 20.48 2.34
C THR A 326 -6.11 20.41 2.39
N ASN A 327 -5.54 19.20 2.48
CA ASN A 327 -4.09 18.99 2.54
C ASN A 327 -3.38 19.10 1.18
N TYR A 328 -4.07 18.81 0.06
CA TYR A 328 -3.45 18.82 -1.27
C TYR A 328 -3.35 20.22 -1.90
N LYS A 329 -4.32 21.11 -1.64
CA LYS A 329 -4.35 22.49 -2.18
C LYS A 329 -3.07 23.32 -1.85
N PRO A 330 -2.54 23.35 -0.62
CA PRO A 330 -1.33 24.15 -0.32
C PRO A 330 -0.08 23.57 -0.99
N LEU A 331 0.02 22.25 -1.15
CA LEU A 331 1.15 21.59 -1.81
C LEU A 331 1.19 21.93 -3.30
N LEU A 332 0.03 21.89 -3.96
CA LEU A 332 -0.12 22.24 -5.37
C LEU A 332 0.11 23.74 -5.60
N GLY A 333 -0.45 24.59 -4.72
CA GLY A 333 -0.22 26.04 -4.76
C GLY A 333 1.25 26.42 -4.58
N ALA A 334 1.96 25.79 -3.64
CA ALA A 334 3.39 26.03 -3.43
C ALA A 334 4.24 25.58 -4.63
N ALA A 335 3.88 24.47 -5.29
CA ALA A 335 4.53 24.02 -6.51
C ALA A 335 4.32 25.03 -7.67
N CYS A 336 3.10 25.56 -7.84
CA CYS A 336 2.79 26.57 -8.84
C CYS A 336 3.59 27.87 -8.62
N VAL A 337 3.63 28.38 -7.38
CA VAL A 337 4.40 29.57 -7.03
C VAL A 337 5.90 29.34 -7.24
N GLY A 338 6.41 28.15 -6.88
CA GLY A 338 7.82 27.80 -7.07
C GLY A 338 8.23 27.72 -8.54
N VAL A 339 7.41 27.10 -9.40
CA VAL A 339 7.68 27.01 -10.84
C VAL A 339 7.63 28.40 -11.47
N VAL A 340 6.54 29.15 -11.30
CA VAL A 340 6.40 30.46 -11.93
C VAL A 340 7.43 31.46 -11.41
N GLY A 341 7.69 31.48 -10.09
CA GLY A 341 8.70 32.36 -9.50
C GLY A 341 10.13 32.08 -9.97
N TYR A 342 10.53 30.81 -10.05
CA TYR A 342 11.87 30.43 -10.51
C TYR A 342 12.12 30.80 -11.97
N TYR A 343 11.13 30.57 -12.84
CA TYR A 343 11.26 30.84 -14.27
C TYR A 343 11.06 32.32 -14.64
N MET A 344 10.39 33.11 -13.80
CA MET A 344 10.34 34.57 -13.95
C MET A 344 11.71 35.22 -13.67
N ASP A 345 12.44 34.76 -12.65
CA ASP A 345 13.74 35.33 -12.25
C ASP A 345 14.88 34.99 -13.23
N TYR A 346 14.84 33.78 -13.81
CA TYR A 346 15.85 33.33 -14.77
C TYR A 346 15.78 34.04 -16.14
N GLY A 347 14.69 34.77 -16.40
CA GLY A 347 14.38 35.32 -17.71
C GLY A 347 14.99 36.69 -18.02
N GLY A 348 15.40 37.50 -17.03
CA GLY A 348 15.92 38.86 -17.26
C GLY A 348 14.99 39.79 -18.06
N TYR A 349 13.70 39.46 -18.19
CA TYR A 349 12.73 40.22 -18.97
C TYR A 349 11.98 41.21 -18.08
N SER A 350 11.80 42.42 -18.60
CA SER A 350 11.07 43.50 -17.95
C SER A 350 9.65 43.06 -17.55
N VAL A 351 9.25 43.46 -16.34
CA VAL A 351 7.95 43.25 -15.67
C VAL A 351 6.73 43.60 -16.55
N ILE A 352 6.94 44.23 -17.71
CA ILE A 352 5.92 44.79 -18.60
C ILE A 352 5.34 43.74 -19.58
N ASN A 353 6.08 42.67 -19.91
CA ASN A 353 5.66 41.68 -20.91
C ASN A 353 4.95 40.45 -20.34
N GLY A 354 5.00 40.22 -19.02
CA GLY A 354 4.45 39.04 -18.35
C GLY A 354 3.09 39.25 -17.67
N LYS A 355 2.17 40.03 -18.27
CA LYS A 355 0.89 40.40 -17.63
C LYS A 355 0.08 39.19 -17.15
N ALA A 356 0.03 38.11 -17.93
CA ALA A 356 -0.68 36.88 -17.58
C ALA A 356 0.05 36.06 -16.49
N GLU A 357 1.38 36.02 -16.51
CA GLU A 357 2.21 35.33 -15.52
C GLU A 357 2.08 35.98 -14.14
N LEU A 358 2.13 37.31 -14.11
CA LEU A 358 1.99 38.10 -12.88
C LEU A 358 0.58 37.99 -12.29
N PHE A 359 -0.45 38.00 -13.14
CA PHE A 359 -1.82 37.76 -12.71
C PHE A 359 -1.97 36.36 -12.08
N PHE A 360 -1.44 35.32 -12.74
CA PHE A 360 -1.46 33.96 -12.20
C PHE A 360 -0.69 33.83 -10.88
N LEU A 361 0.50 34.45 -10.78
CA LEU A 361 1.31 34.42 -9.57
C LEU A 361 0.59 35.12 -8.40
N LEU A 362 -0.04 36.26 -8.62
CA LEU A 362 -0.81 36.97 -7.59
C LEU A 362 -1.97 36.12 -7.06
N ILE A 363 -2.73 35.49 -7.96
CA ILE A 363 -3.81 34.57 -7.56
C ILE A 363 -3.24 33.36 -6.81
N ALA A 364 -2.15 32.76 -7.30
CA ALA A 364 -1.54 31.60 -6.66
C ALA A 364 -1.05 31.91 -5.24
N VAL A 365 -0.38 33.04 -5.03
CA VAL A 365 0.15 33.45 -3.73
C VAL A 365 -0.96 33.83 -2.75
N THR A 366 -1.98 34.58 -3.19
CA THR A 366 -3.08 35.01 -2.31
C THR A 366 -3.86 33.84 -1.73
N PHE A 367 -4.20 32.84 -2.55
CA PHE A 367 -4.90 31.65 -2.07
C PHE A 367 -3.99 30.64 -1.35
N LEU A 368 -2.69 30.60 -1.66
CA LEU A 368 -1.71 29.84 -0.89
C LEU A 368 -1.60 30.37 0.55
N ILE A 369 -1.47 31.69 0.72
CA ILE A 369 -1.43 32.32 2.05
C ILE A 369 -2.76 32.09 2.78
N GLY A 370 -3.89 32.28 2.10
CA GLY A 370 -5.22 32.06 2.69
C GLY A 370 -5.42 30.62 3.19
N THR A 371 -5.11 29.62 2.36
CA THR A 371 -5.22 28.21 2.76
C THR A 371 -4.24 27.83 3.86
N PHE A 372 -3.02 28.38 3.84
CA PHE A 372 -2.03 28.18 4.91
C PHE A 372 -2.51 28.76 6.24
N CYS A 373 -3.08 29.97 6.24
CA CYS A 373 -3.64 30.59 7.43
C CYS A 373 -4.82 29.78 7.99
N ILE A 374 -5.71 29.27 7.12
CA ILE A 374 -6.84 28.41 7.52
C ILE A 374 -6.31 27.10 8.13
N LEU A 375 -5.35 26.43 7.49
CA LEU A 375 -4.74 25.21 8.02
C LEU A 375 -4.05 25.44 9.37
N LEU A 376 -3.30 26.52 9.50
CA LEU A 376 -2.62 26.89 10.75
C LEU A 376 -3.64 27.20 11.86
N ALA A 377 -4.74 27.89 11.53
CA ALA A 377 -5.85 28.13 12.47
C ALA A 377 -6.53 26.82 12.91
N CYS A 378 -6.71 25.86 11.99
CA CYS A 378 -7.26 24.53 12.30
C CYS A 378 -6.31 23.69 13.18
N LEU A 379 -4.99 23.80 12.99
CA LEU A 379 -4.00 23.09 13.78
C LEU A 379 -3.82 23.68 15.19
N LEU A 380 -3.95 25.01 15.33
CA LEU A 380 -3.77 25.70 16.61
C LEU A 380 -5.02 25.67 17.51
N SER A 381 -6.19 25.36 16.97
CA SER A 381 -7.43 25.27 17.75
C SER A 381 -8.35 24.17 17.22
N MET A 382 -8.40 23.05 17.95
CA MET A 382 -9.26 21.91 17.58
C MET A 382 -10.76 22.24 17.65
N SER A 383 -11.15 23.29 18.40
CA SER A 383 -12.55 23.72 18.50
C SER A 383 -13.00 24.56 17.30
N THR A 384 -12.11 25.36 16.70
CA THR A 384 -12.45 26.21 15.53
C THR A 384 -12.61 25.41 14.24
N ALA A 385 -11.93 24.27 14.10
CA ALA A 385 -12.07 23.38 12.93
C ALA A 385 -13.53 22.90 12.73
N SER A 386 -14.27 22.72 13.82
CA SER A 386 -15.69 22.28 13.80
C SER A 386 -16.69 23.41 13.53
N ILE A 387 -16.27 24.67 13.69
CA ILE A 387 -17.11 25.87 13.55
C ILE A 387 -16.91 26.49 12.18
N LEU A 388 -15.68 26.50 11.65
CA LEU A 388 -15.37 27.12 10.36
C LEU A 388 -16.10 26.42 9.19
N SER A 389 -16.22 25.09 9.24
CA SER A 389 -16.90 24.29 8.21
C SER A 389 -18.43 24.46 8.16
N LYS A 390 -18.99 25.17 9.15
CA LYS A 390 -20.42 25.47 9.26
C LYS A 390 -20.76 26.89 8.80
N THR A 391 -19.80 27.64 8.28
CA THR A 391 -20.00 29.04 7.91
C THR A 391 -20.11 29.25 6.40
N ILE A 392 -20.93 30.23 5.98
CA ILE A 392 -21.03 30.69 4.59
C ILE A 392 -19.69 31.15 4.00
N TYR A 393 -18.71 31.43 4.87
CA TYR A 393 -17.35 31.82 4.51
C TYR A 393 -16.63 30.74 3.69
N GLU A 394 -16.77 29.45 4.01
CA GLU A 394 -16.10 28.37 3.25
C GLU A 394 -16.64 28.30 1.81
N LEU A 395 -17.96 28.42 1.66
CA LEU A 395 -18.62 28.45 0.35
C LEU A 395 -18.17 29.66 -0.48
N ILE A 396 -18.15 30.85 0.11
CA ILE A 396 -17.72 32.08 -0.57
C ILE A 396 -16.24 32.00 -0.94
N TYR A 397 -15.38 31.57 0.00
CA TYR A 397 -13.94 31.47 -0.21
C TYR A 397 -13.60 30.48 -1.34
N HIS A 398 -14.19 29.27 -1.33
CA HIS A 398 -13.96 28.29 -2.38
C HIS A 398 -14.59 28.69 -3.72
N GLY A 399 -15.76 29.32 -3.71
CA GLY A 399 -16.41 29.85 -4.91
C GLY A 399 -15.57 30.93 -5.59
N VAL A 400 -15.08 31.92 -4.83
CA VAL A 400 -14.22 32.99 -5.34
C VAL A 400 -12.87 32.44 -5.81
N ALA A 401 -12.28 31.50 -5.06
CA ALA A 401 -11.04 30.84 -5.45
C ALA A 401 -11.19 30.09 -6.79
N PHE A 402 -12.28 29.35 -6.97
CA PHE A 402 -12.57 28.65 -8.22
C PHE A 402 -12.58 29.59 -9.42
N VAL A 403 -13.37 30.68 -9.34
CA VAL A 403 -13.51 31.63 -10.46
C VAL A 403 -12.17 32.28 -10.78
N LEU A 404 -11.42 32.73 -9.77
CA LEU A 404 -10.14 33.41 -9.99
C LEU A 404 -9.05 32.48 -10.52
N TYR A 405 -8.95 31.24 -10.04
CA TYR A 405 -7.99 30.26 -10.59
C TYR A 405 -8.37 29.81 -12.01
N LEU A 406 -9.67 29.69 -12.31
CA LEU A 406 -10.13 29.38 -13.66
C LEU A 406 -9.75 30.50 -14.63
N CYS A 407 -10.04 31.75 -14.28
CA CYS A 407 -9.67 32.92 -15.09
C CYS A 407 -8.15 33.04 -15.26
N ALA A 408 -7.38 32.87 -14.18
CA ALA A 408 -5.92 32.96 -14.21
C ALA A 408 -5.28 31.82 -15.03
N GLY A 409 -5.73 30.58 -14.82
CA GLY A 409 -5.26 29.40 -15.55
C GLY A 409 -5.57 29.48 -17.04
N LEU A 410 -6.80 29.89 -17.42
CA LEU A 410 -7.18 30.07 -18.82
C LEU A 410 -6.39 31.21 -19.47
N THR A 411 -6.23 32.35 -18.80
CA THR A 411 -5.46 33.48 -19.33
C THR A 411 -4.00 33.11 -19.57
N LEU A 412 -3.37 32.40 -18.62
CA LEU A 412 -2.00 31.91 -18.78
C LEU A 412 -1.89 30.86 -19.89
N LEU A 413 -2.84 29.93 -19.98
CA LEU A 413 -2.87 28.90 -21.02
C LEU A 413 -3.01 29.51 -22.42
N ILE A 414 -3.94 30.47 -22.58
CA ILE A 414 -4.16 31.17 -23.85
C ILE A 414 -2.90 31.94 -24.24
N GLU A 415 -2.27 32.66 -23.32
CA GLU A 415 -1.05 33.43 -23.59
C GLU A 415 0.12 32.53 -23.97
N VAL A 416 0.31 31.41 -23.25
CA VAL A 416 1.36 30.43 -23.56
C VAL A 416 1.10 29.76 -24.91
N ASN A 417 -0.16 29.45 -25.24
CA ASN A 417 -0.54 28.85 -26.51
C ASN A 417 -0.41 29.83 -27.70
N HIS A 418 -0.79 31.10 -27.51
CA HIS A 418 -0.62 32.14 -28.52
C HIS A 418 0.86 32.36 -28.84
N GLN A 419 1.72 32.30 -27.82
CA GLN A 419 3.17 32.44 -27.98
C GLN A 419 3.87 31.13 -28.40
N LYS A 420 3.16 30.03 -28.65
CA LYS A 420 3.73 28.74 -29.09
C LYS A 420 4.55 28.84 -30.38
N ASN A 421 4.16 29.74 -31.30
CA ASN A 421 4.86 29.95 -32.57
C ASN A 421 6.08 30.88 -32.48
N ASN A 422 6.32 31.51 -31.33
CA ASN A 422 7.49 32.37 -31.13
C ASN A 422 8.69 31.52 -30.70
N TYR A 423 9.59 31.25 -31.66
CA TYR A 423 10.81 30.45 -31.51
C TYR A 423 11.76 30.89 -30.38
N TYR A 424 11.52 32.06 -29.77
CA TYR A 424 12.37 32.68 -28.75
C TYR A 424 11.86 32.57 -27.30
N ARG A 425 10.68 32.00 -27.02
CA ARG A 425 10.22 31.89 -25.62
C ARG A 425 10.86 30.69 -24.91
N ARG A 426 12.06 30.90 -24.39
CA ARG A 426 12.73 30.01 -23.42
C ARG A 426 11.80 29.88 -22.20
N GLY A 427 11.19 28.71 -21.99
CA GLY A 427 10.26 28.48 -20.87
C GLY A 427 8.82 28.10 -21.23
N TYR A 428 8.50 27.77 -22.49
CA TYR A 428 7.16 27.28 -22.85
C TYR A 428 6.67 26.11 -21.99
N GLU A 429 7.51 25.07 -21.79
CA GLU A 429 7.15 23.87 -21.03
C GLU A 429 6.75 24.16 -19.57
N PRO A 430 7.53 24.93 -18.76
CA PRO A 430 7.15 25.21 -17.38
C PRO A 430 5.92 26.12 -17.24
N TYR A 431 5.73 27.12 -18.12
CA TYR A 431 4.53 27.96 -18.06
C TYR A 431 3.27 27.21 -18.50
N PHE A 432 3.38 26.30 -19.47
CA PHE A 432 2.30 25.41 -19.89
C PHE A 432 1.91 24.45 -18.76
N ALA A 433 2.90 23.87 -18.07
CA ALA A 433 2.67 23.04 -16.89
C ALA A 433 2.01 23.84 -15.76
N ALA A 434 2.47 25.07 -15.48
CA ALA A 434 1.87 25.93 -14.47
C ALA A 434 0.40 26.28 -14.79
N ALA A 435 0.07 26.53 -16.06
CA ALA A 435 -1.31 26.78 -16.48
C ALA A 435 -2.22 25.57 -16.25
N ILE A 436 -1.77 24.36 -16.59
CA ILE A 436 -2.51 23.11 -16.32
C ILE A 436 -2.71 22.93 -14.82
N MET A 437 -1.67 23.12 -14.03
CA MET A 437 -1.75 22.99 -12.57
C MET A 437 -2.72 24.02 -11.96
N GLY A 438 -2.79 25.22 -12.53
CA GLY A 438 -3.81 26.22 -12.22
C GLY A 438 -5.24 25.76 -12.47
N LEU A 439 -5.49 25.10 -13.60
CA LEU A 439 -6.81 24.54 -13.94
C LEU A 439 -7.19 23.37 -13.02
N VAL A 440 -6.22 22.51 -12.68
CA VAL A 440 -6.41 21.45 -11.67
C VAL A 440 -6.78 22.07 -10.32
N GLN A 441 -6.10 23.15 -9.93
CA GLN A 441 -6.40 23.88 -8.70
C GLN A 441 -7.82 24.47 -8.71
N ALA A 442 -8.26 25.03 -9.84
CA ALA A 442 -9.64 25.50 -10.01
C ALA A 442 -10.64 24.37 -9.80
N PHE A 443 -10.43 23.21 -10.42
CA PHE A 443 -11.30 22.04 -10.24
C PHE A 443 -11.37 21.56 -8.79
N LEU A 444 -10.24 21.53 -8.08
CA LEU A 444 -10.23 21.16 -6.66
C LEU A 444 -11.02 22.16 -5.80
N TYR A 445 -10.95 23.46 -6.11
CA TYR A 445 -11.79 24.46 -5.45
C TYR A 445 -13.27 24.31 -5.81
N PHE A 446 -13.61 23.99 -7.05
CA PHE A 446 -14.99 23.72 -7.47
C PHE A 446 -15.61 22.54 -6.71
N MET A 447 -14.91 21.41 -6.64
CA MET A 447 -15.35 20.25 -5.86
C MET A 447 -15.56 20.61 -4.38
N SER A 448 -14.71 21.49 -3.84
CA SER A 448 -14.83 21.95 -2.46
C SER A 448 -16.03 22.89 -2.25
N THR A 449 -16.32 23.77 -3.21
CA THR A 449 -17.54 24.61 -3.20
C THR A 449 -18.80 23.75 -3.28
N PHE A 450 -18.78 22.69 -4.09
CA PHE A 450 -19.90 21.75 -4.21
C PHE A 450 -20.18 21.02 -2.88
N LEU A 451 -19.13 20.50 -2.24
CA LEU A 451 -19.23 19.87 -0.93
C LEU A 451 -19.69 20.86 0.16
N ALA A 452 -19.14 22.07 0.18
CA ALA A 452 -19.55 23.13 1.11
C ALA A 452 -21.02 23.53 0.93
N ASN A 453 -21.52 23.58 -0.31
CA ASN A 453 -22.93 23.89 -0.60
C ASN A 453 -23.87 22.77 -0.14
N ARG A 454 -23.46 21.50 -0.30
CA ARG A 454 -24.23 20.34 0.19
C ARG A 454 -24.35 20.37 1.71
N HIS A 455 -23.26 20.68 2.41
CA HIS A 455 -23.26 20.81 3.86
C HIS A 455 -24.08 22.02 4.34
N TYR A 456 -23.98 23.17 3.66
CA TYR A 456 -24.75 24.37 4.01
C TYR A 456 -26.27 24.20 3.82
N ARG A 457 -26.72 23.42 2.83
CA ARG A 457 -28.15 23.13 2.58
C ARG A 457 -28.71 21.93 3.36
N GLY A 458 -27.85 21.13 3.99
CA GLY A 458 -28.23 19.98 4.81
C GLY A 458 -28.38 20.30 6.30
N ILE A 459 -28.26 21.58 6.66
CA ILE A 459 -28.62 22.19 7.96
C ILE A 459 -29.89 23.00 7.70
#